data_AF-A0A9E2VCP7-F1
#
_entry.id   AF-A0A9E2VCP7-F1
#
_cell.length_a   1.000
_cell.length_b   1.000
_cell.length_c   1.000
_cell.angle_alpha   90.00
_cell.angle_beta   90.00
_cell.angle_gamma   90.00
#
_symmetry.space_group_name_H-M   'P 1'
#
loop_
_entity.id
_entity.type
_entity.pdbx_description
1 polymer ?
#
loop_
_entity_poly.entity_id
_entity_poly.type
_entity_poly.pdbx_seq_one_letter_code
_entity_poly.pdbx_strand_id
1 'polypeptide(L)' 'MNRRCKACNSEIENNAVRCPYCREYQGVNIVKRIVFLFVVLLFAFVLYLWFTT' A
#
# COMPACT_ATOMS: atom_id res chain seq x y z
N MET A 1 8.22 -10.81 -17.59
CA MET A 1 7.96 -9.36 -17.78
C MET A 1 8.70 -8.62 -16.68
N ASN A 2 9.78 -7.90 -17.01
CA ASN A 2 10.51 -7.06 -16.06
C ASN A 2 9.84 -5.69 -15.96
N ARG A 3 9.88 -5.06 -14.79
CA ARG A 3 9.39 -3.70 -14.56
C ARG A 3 10.56 -2.80 -14.14
N ARG A 4 10.44 -1.48 -14.26
CA ARG A 4 11.50 -0.56 -13.80
C ARG A 4 11.19 -0.02 -12.40
N CYS A 5 12.23 0.09 -11.58
CA CYS A 5 12.17 0.71 -10.26
C CYS A 5 11.89 2.22 -10.40
N LYS A 6 10.86 2.75 -9.74
CA LYS A 6 10.56 4.21 -9.79
C LYS A 6 11.67 5.10 -9.23
N ALA A 7 12.45 4.61 -8.26
CA ALA A 7 13.48 5.38 -7.58
C ALA A 7 14.68 5.72 -8.49
N CYS A 8 15.07 4.74 -9.30
CA CYS A 8 16.37 4.74 -9.94
C CYS A 8 16.37 4.09 -11.33
N ASN A 9 15.18 3.83 -11.87
CA ASN A 9 14.96 3.34 -13.24
C ASN A 9 15.69 2.02 -13.58
N SER A 10 16.14 1.27 -12.57
CA SER A 10 16.79 -0.02 -12.75
C SER A 10 15.75 -1.10 -13.09
N GLU A 11 16.12 -2.06 -13.94
CA GLU A 11 15.28 -3.24 -14.18
C GLU A 11 15.16 -4.08 -12.91
N ILE A 12 13.92 -4.40 -12.56
CA ILE A 12 13.56 -5.24 -11.42
C ILE A 12 12.56 -6.29 -11.86
N GLU A 13 12.60 -7.44 -11.21
CA GLU A 13 11.60 -8.48 -11.41
C GLU A 13 10.21 -7.95 -10.99
N ASN A 14 9.14 -8.41 -11.65
CA ASN A 14 7.80 -7.90 -11.38
C ASN A 14 7.37 -8.10 -9.92
N ASN A 15 7.85 -9.18 -9.30
CA ASN A 15 7.58 -9.53 -7.90
C ASN A 15 8.60 -8.95 -6.92
N ALA A 16 9.59 -8.20 -7.38
CA ALA A 16 10.58 -7.60 -6.50
C ALA A 16 9.94 -6.48 -5.66
N VAL A 17 9.83 -6.72 -4.36
CA VAL A 17 9.35 -5.75 -3.35
C VAL A 17 10.38 -4.67 -3.07
N ARG A 18 11.67 -5.00 -3.28
CA ARG A 18 12.81 -4.12 -3.02
C ARG A 18 13.68 -4.01 -4.26
N CYS A 19 14.09 -2.80 -4.61
CA CYS A 19 15.05 -2.61 -5.70
C CYS A 19 16.45 -3.01 -5.24
N PRO A 20 17.16 -3.90 -5.95
CA PRO A 20 18.48 -4.38 -5.53
C PRO A 20 19.54 -3.26 -5.55
N TYR A 21 19.49 -2.36 -6.54
CA TYR A 21 20.48 -1.30 -6.71
C TYR A 21 20.32 -0.14 -5.73
N CYS A 22 19.08 0.22 -5.43
CA CYS A 22 18.76 1.48 -4.75
C CYS A 22 18.16 1.23 -3.37
N ARG A 23 17.98 -0.05 -3.02
CA ARG A 23 17.39 -0.57 -1.77
C ARG A 23 16.02 0.02 -1.41
N GLU A 24 15.39 0.74 -2.33
CA GLU A 24 14.09 1.35 -2.12
C GLU A 24 12.96 0.31 -2.20
N TYR A 25 11.99 0.43 -1.30
CA TYR A 25 10.83 -0.43 -1.25
C TYR A 25 9.81 0.03 -2.29
N GLN A 26 9.59 -0.78 -3.33
CA GLN A 26 8.56 -0.59 -4.36
C GLN A 26 7.24 -1.26 -3.99
N GLY A 27 7.20 -1.99 -2.87
CA GLY A 27 5.98 -2.58 -2.35
C GLY A 27 5.01 -1.48 -1.94
N VAL A 28 3.84 -1.45 -2.57
CA VAL A 28 2.67 -0.80 -1.97
C VAL A 28 2.56 -1.39 -0.57
N ASN A 29 2.67 -0.57 0.48
CA ASN A 29 2.72 -1.06 1.84
C ASN A 29 1.33 -1.63 2.18
N ILE A 30 1.12 -2.92 1.90
CA ILE A 30 -0.17 -3.63 2.01
C ILE A 30 -0.73 -3.42 3.42
N VAL A 31 0.14 -3.39 4.43
CA VAL A 31 -0.19 -3.05 5.81
C VAL A 31 -0.85 -1.67 5.93
N LYS A 32 -0.28 -0.61 5.34
CA LYS A 32 -0.91 0.73 5.35
C LYS A 32 -2.25 0.74 4.63
N ARG A 33 -2.39 -0.03 3.55
CA ARG A 33 -3.65 -0.14 2.80
C ARG A 33 -4.74 -0.85 3.62
N ILE A 34 -4.39 -1.93 4.32
CA ILE A 34 -5.29 -2.66 5.22
C ILE A 34 -5.70 -1.78 6.41
N VAL A 35 -4.74 -1.10 7.03
CA VAL A 35 -5.01 -0.16 8.15
C VAL A 35 -5.95 0.95 7.70
N PHE A 36 -5.72 1.52 6.51
CA PHE A 36 -6.60 2.55 5.96
C PHE A 36 -8.03 2.03 5.75
N LEU A 37 -8.20 0.83 5.17
CA LEU A 37 -9.52 0.22 5.00
C LEU A 37 -10.23 -0.02 6.35
N PHE A 38 -9.49 -0.47 7.36
CA PHE A 38 -10.02 -0.66 8.70
C PHE A 38 -10.51 0.65 9.33
N VAL A 39 -9.72 1.72 9.21
CA VAL A 39 -10.10 3.05 9.73
C VAL A 39 -11.35 3.58 9.03
N VAL A 40 -11.45 3.41 7.71
CA VAL A 40 -12.63 3.84 6.94
C VAL A 40 -13.88 3.06 7.36
N LEU A 41 -13.78 1.74 7.54
CA LEU A 41 -14.89 0.91 8.02
C LEU A 41 -15.35 1.31 9.42
N LEU A 42 -14.40 1.52 10.34
CA LEU A 42 -14.69 1.97 11.70
C LEU A 42 -15.39 3.32 11.71
N PHE A 43 -14.91 4.26 10.90
CA PHE A 43 -15.51 5.59 10.79
C PHE A 43 -16.94 5.52 10.25
N ALA A 44 -17.19 4.73 9.21
CA ALA A 44 -18.52 4.50 8.66
C ALA A 44 -19.46 3.85 9.69
N PHE A 45 -18.96 2.88 10.46
CA PHE A 45 -19.73 2.22 11.52
C PHE A 45 -20.11 3.19 12.65
N VAL A 46 -19.17 4.03 13.10
CA VAL A 46 -19.42 5.06 14.12
C VAL A 46 -20.46 6.07 13.63
N LEU A 47 -20.34 6.54 12.38
CA LEU A 47 -21.33 7.45 11.79
C LEU A 47 -22.71 6.82 11.71
N TYR A 48 -22.80 5.55 11.31
CA TYR A 48 -24.06 4.82 11.23
C TYR A 48 -24.73 4.70 12.60
N LEU A 49 -23.97 4.32 13.64
CA LEU A 49 -24.45 4.29 15.03
C LEU A 49 -24.93 5.65 15.51
N TRP A 50 -24.19 6.72 15.19
CA TRP A 50 -24.54 8.07 15.59
C TRP A 50 -25.83 8.57 14.92
N PHE A 51 -26.11 8.12 13.70
CA PHE A 51 -27.33 8.47 12.97
C PHE A 51 -28.56 7.62 13.38
N THR A 52 -28.33 6.46 14.00
CA THR A 52 -29.39 5.51 14.40
C THR A 52 -29.76 5.62 15.88
N THR A 53 -29.01 6.41 16.67
CA THR A 53 -29.28 6.73 18.08
C THR A 53 -29.94 8.09 18.18
#